data_AF-F4B6Z1-F1
#
_entry.id   AF-F4B6Z1-F1
#
_cell.length_a   1.000
_cell.length_b   1.000
_cell.length_c   1.000
_cell.angle_alpha   90.00
_cell.angle_beta   90.00
_cell.angle_gamma   90.00
#
_symmetry.space_group_name_H-M   'P 1'
#
loop_
_entity.id
_entity.type
_entity.pdbx_description
1 polymer ?
#
loop_
_entity_poly.entity_id
_entity_poly.type
_entity_poly.pdbx_seq_one_letter_code
_entity_poly.pdbx_strand_id
1 'polypeptide(L)' 'MEELIKKAEEEGIDVEDIIINAIRNESEDPSISIKLRIEIAEKYINEAKKYLENGDIIQASEKAYKCLPVA' A
#
# COMPACT_ATOMS: atom_id res chain seq x y z
N MET A 1 8.13 -9.61 12.82
CA MET A 1 7.66 -8.57 11.87
C MET A 1 6.45 -9.05 11.12
N GLU A 2 6.53 -10.16 10.39
CA GLU A 2 5.38 -10.74 9.66
C GLU A 2 4.18 -11.05 10.56
N GLU A 3 4.39 -11.62 11.75
CA GLU A 3 3.30 -11.94 12.68
C GLU A 3 2.58 -10.68 13.21
N LEU A 4 3.32 -9.58 13.41
CA LEU A 4 2.77 -8.29 13.82
C LEU A 4 1.95 -7.66 12.71
N ILE A 5 2.49 -7.63 11.48
CA ILE A 5 1.81 -7.07 10.31
C ILE A 5 0.54 -7.88 10.04
N LYS A 6 0.64 -9.21 10.05
CA LYS A 6 -0.49 -10.10 9.86
C LYS A 6 -1.58 -9.87 10.91
N LYS A 7 -1.20 -9.75 12.18
CA LYS A 7 -2.16 -9.46 13.26
C LYS A 7 -2.81 -8.10 13.07
N ALA A 8 -2.06 -7.08 12.64
CA ALA A 8 -2.63 -5.78 12.33
C ALA A 8 -3.64 -5.85 11.16
N GLU A 9 -3.28 -6.51 10.06
CA GLU A 9 -4.16 -6.70 8.91
C GLU A 9 -5.44 -7.50 9.27
N GLU A 10 -5.33 -8.53 10.11
CA GLU A 10 -6.49 -9.29 10.64
C GLU A 10 -7.47 -8.40 11.42
N GLU A 11 -6.98 -7.38 12.11
CA GLU A 11 -7.78 -6.39 12.84
C GLU A 11 -8.22 -5.20 11.94
N GLY A 12 -7.98 -5.27 10.63
CA GLY A 12 -8.36 -4.24 9.66
C GLY A 12 -7.47 -3.01 9.67
N ILE A 13 -6.26 -3.12 10.21
CA ILE A 13 -5.30 -2.01 10.31
C ILE A 13 -4.42 -1.98 9.07
N ASP A 14 -4.40 -0.84 8.37
CA ASP A 14 -3.47 -0.58 7.28
C ASP A 14 -2.12 -0.11 7.84
N VAL A 15 -1.16 -1.04 7.91
CA VAL A 15 0.18 -0.79 8.43
C VAL A 15 0.96 0.19 7.55
N GLU A 16 0.78 0.14 6.23
CA GLU A 16 1.47 1.02 5.29
C GLU A 16 1.00 2.47 5.51
N ASP A 17 -0.31 2.67 5.68
CA ASP A 17 -0.90 3.98 5.96
C ASP A 17 -0.40 4.58 7.30
N ILE A 18 -0.34 3.77 8.36
CA ILE A 18 0.18 4.20 9.66
C ILE A 18 1.63 4.66 9.54
N ILE A 19 2.46 3.91 8.83
CA ILE A 19 3.88 4.26 8.65
C ILE A 19 4.02 5.56 7.86
N ILE A 20 3.24 5.72 6.78
CA ILE A 20 3.24 6.97 5.99
C ILE A 20 2.85 8.16 6.86
N ASN A 21 1.82 8.02 7.69
CA ASN A 21 1.35 9.08 8.58
C ASN A 21 2.37 9.39 9.68
N ALA A 22 3.05 8.38 10.22
CA ALA A 22 4.14 8.57 11.18
C ALA A 22 5.31 9.34 10.53
N ILE A 23 5.73 8.96 9.31
CA ILE A 23 6.77 9.67 8.57
C ILE A 23 6.39 11.12 8.30
N ARG A 24 5.13 11.37 7.89
CA ARG A 24 4.60 12.73 7.67
C ARG A 24 4.73 13.60 8.91
N ASN A 25 4.39 13.08 10.08
CA ASN A 25 4.37 13.85 11.32
C ASN A 25 5.78 14.27 11.77
N GLU A 26 6.80 13.48 11.42
CA GLU A 26 8.21 13.79 11.72
C GLU A 26 8.90 14.62 10.63
N SER A 27 8.26 14.79 9.46
CA SER A 27 8.87 15.46 8.30
C SER A 27 8.54 16.95 8.23
N GLU A 28 9.54 17.76 7.89
CA GLU A 28 9.34 19.17 7.53
C GLU A 28 8.77 19.35 6.10
N ASP A 29 8.82 18.32 5.25
CA ASP A 29 8.23 18.33 3.91
C ASP A 29 6.78 17.81 3.95
N PRO A 30 5.77 18.68 3.87
CA PRO A 30 4.38 18.26 3.91
C PRO A 30 3.97 17.38 2.71
N SER A 31 4.78 17.34 1.64
CA SER A 31 4.52 16.52 0.46
C SER A 31 5.01 15.08 0.58
N ILE A 32 5.78 14.74 1.62
CA ILE A 32 6.42 13.41 1.73
C ILE A 32 5.40 12.28 1.71
N SER A 33 4.26 12.43 2.39
CA SER A 33 3.22 11.41 2.42
C SER A 33 2.58 11.21 1.05
N ILE A 34 2.40 12.27 0.28
CA ILE A 34 1.83 12.19 -1.07
C ILE A 34 2.79 11.43 -2.00
N LYS A 35 4.09 11.72 -1.93
CA LYS A 35 5.11 11.02 -2.72
C LYS A 35 5.13 9.52 -2.41
N LEU A 36 5.16 9.15 -1.13
CA LEU A 36 5.15 7.75 -0.70
C LEU A 36 3.89 7.01 -1.15
N ARG A 37 2.71 7.65 -1.05
CA ARG A 37 1.45 7.06 -1.55
C ARG A 37 1.49 6.80 -3.05
N ILE A 38 2.06 7.73 -3.84
CA ILE A 38 2.21 7.55 -5.29
C ILE A 38 3.14 6.38 -5.59
N GLU A 39 4.30 6.31 -4.93
CA GLU A 39 5.26 5.21 -5.13
C GLU A 39 4.65 3.83 -4.80
N ILE A 40 3.87 3.74 -3.73
CA ILE A 40 3.17 2.51 -3.33
C ILE A 40 2.07 2.15 -4.35
N ALA A 41 1.29 3.13 -4.80
CA ALA A 41 0.27 2.93 -5.83
C ALA A 41 0.90 2.43 -7.15
N GLU A 42 2.01 3.02 -7.57
CA GLU A 42 2.77 2.59 -8.76
C GLU A 42 3.32 1.15 -8.61
N LYS A 43 3.81 0.79 -7.42
CA LYS A 43 4.22 -0.58 -7.13
C LYS A 43 3.04 -1.55 -7.29
N TYR A 44 1.91 -1.25 -6.66
CA TYR A 44 0.76 -2.14 -6.67
C TYR A 44 0.11 -2.29 -8.05
N ILE A 45 0.02 -1.22 -8.84
CA ILE A 45 -0.52 -1.33 -10.21
C ILE A 45 0.42 -2.16 -11.11
N ASN A 46 1.73 -2.07 -10.91
CA ASN A 46 2.70 -2.88 -11.65
C ASN A 46 2.64 -4.36 -11.23
N GLU A 47 2.45 -4.66 -9.95
CA GLU A 47 2.17 -6.03 -9.48
C GLU A 47 0.86 -6.57 -10.07
N ALA A 48 -0.21 -5.77 -10.04
CA ALA A 48 -1.51 -6.16 -10.58
C ALA A 48 -1.42 -6.54 -12.06
N LYS A 49 -0.69 -5.75 -12.87
CA LYS A 49 -0.43 -6.06 -14.29
C LYS A 49 0.29 -7.39 -14.48
N LYS A 50 1.33 -7.66 -13.67
CA LYS A 50 2.05 -8.95 -13.73
C LYS A 50 1.16 -10.14 -13.39
N TYR A 51 0.31 -10.02 -12.37
CA TYR A 51 -0.66 -11.08 -12.05
C TYR A 51 -1.68 -11.27 -13.16
N LEU A 52 -2.16 -10.18 -13.78
CA LEU A 52 -3.08 -10.23 -14.91
C LEU A 52 -2.46 -10.94 -16.13
N GLU A 53 -1.20 -10.63 -16.46
CA GLU A 53 -0.43 -11.28 -17.52
C GLU A 53 -0.28 -12.79 -17.27
N ASN A 54 -0.16 -13.19 -16.00
CA ASN A 54 -0.04 -14.59 -15.59
C ASN A 54 -1.40 -15.30 -15.43
N GLY A 55 -2.52 -14.61 -15.67
CA GLY A 55 -3.87 -15.17 -15.54
C GLY A 55 -4.40 -15.28 -14.10
N ASP A 56 -3.70 -14.77 -13.10
CA ASP A 56 -4.15 -14.74 -11.71
C ASP A 56 -5.02 -13.51 -11.46
N ILE A 57 -6.29 -13.63 -11.84
CA ILE A 57 -7.27 -12.54 -11.76
C ILE A 57 -7.58 -12.13 -10.31
N ILE A 58 -7.44 -13.05 -9.34
CA ILE A 58 -7.72 -12.77 -7.93
C ILE A 58 -6.63 -11.85 -7.40
N GLN A 59 -5.36 -12.26 -7.54
CA GLN A 59 -4.24 -11.42 -7.10
C GLN A 59 -4.17 -10.11 -7.87
N ALA A 60 -4.46 -10.10 -9.17
CA ALA A 60 -4.54 -8.87 -9.95
C ALA A 60 -5.57 -7.88 -9.37
N SER A 61 -6.75 -8.37 -9.01
CA SER A 61 -7.81 -7.54 -8.43
C SER A 61 -7.47 -7.01 -7.03
N GLU A 62 -6.86 -7.84 -6.17
CA GLU A 62 -6.43 -7.44 -4.83
C GLU A 62 -5.36 -6.35 -4.89
N LYS A 63 -4.36 -6.50 -5.77
CA LYS A 63 -3.30 -5.50 -5.95
C LYS A 63 -3.84 -4.21 -6.57
N ALA A 64 -4.76 -4.30 -7.52
CA ALA A 64 -5.41 -3.11 -8.07
C ALA A 64 -6.20 -2.33 -7.01
N TYR A 65 -6.86 -3.02 -6.06
CA TYR A 65 -7.55 -2.37 -4.95
C TYR A 65 -6.59 -1.60 -4.03
N LYS A 66 -5.43 -2.18 -3.70
CA LYS A 66 -4.38 -1.54 -2.88
C LYS A 66 -3.74 -0.29 -3.54
N CYS A 67 -3.99 -0.04 -4.82
CA CYS A 67 -3.54 1.17 -5.50
C CYS A 67 -4.26 2.44 -5.00
N LEU A 68 -5.46 2.30 -4.43
CA LEU A 68 -6.25 3.44 -3.99
C LEU A 68 -5.63 4.07 -2.73
N PRO A 69 -5.11 5.31 -2.79
CA PRO A 69 -4.62 5.98 -1.60
C PRO A 69 -5.80 6.27 -0.68
N VAL A 70 -5.72 5.81 0.57
CA VAL A 70 -6.66 6.23 1.61
C VAL A 70 -6.36 7.70 1.94
N ALA A 71 -7.39 8.54 1.89
CA ALA A 71 -7.29 9.99 2.07
C ALA A 71 -7.26 10.39 3.55
#